data_AF-A0A6L9Z745-F1
#
_entry.id   AF-A0A6L9Z745-F1
#
_cell.length_a   1.000
_cell.length_b   1.000
_cell.length_c   1.000
_cell.angle_alpha   90.00
_cell.angle_beta   90.00
_cell.angle_gamma   90.00
#
_symmetry.space_group_name_H-M   'P 1'
#
loop_
_entity.id
_entity.type
_entity.pdbx_description
1 polymer ?
#
loop_
_entity_poly.entity_id
_entity_poly.type
_entity_poly.pdbx_seq_one_letter_code
_entity_poly.pdbx_strand_id
1 'polypeptide(L)'
;RSLSKINFSEVFYEILQVSRNNKIRLPGNMGLYAKTLANLEGVTRGFYPEINLLDQIKPLITEVFRRQLLGDDPLQTLLRTILDLKSLSLRSPSQIELFLNRVSSETLKWNITVPELDKLRYSIDDSANRLSFSIVVGALIVGAAIVASGSQTPQMSVVTNILFAAASFLGLWLIVSILRSGRLR
;
A
#
# COMPACT_ATOMS: atom_id res chain seq x y z
N ARG A 1 28.78 7.52 28.99
CA ARG A 1 29.07 7.24 30.43
C ARG A 1 29.56 5.80 30.52
N SER A 2 30.51 5.47 31.42
CA SER A 2 30.92 4.07 31.65
C SER A 2 29.69 3.22 32.00
N LEU A 3 29.55 2.05 31.38
CA LEU A 3 28.45 1.09 31.61
C LEU A 3 28.32 0.70 33.10
N SER A 4 29.40 0.81 33.87
CA SER A 4 29.44 0.53 35.31
C SER A 4 28.71 1.54 36.20
N LYS A 5 28.24 2.68 35.66
CA LYS A 5 27.55 3.73 36.43
C LYS A 5 26.06 3.88 36.09
N ILE A 6 25.50 2.97 35.30
CA ILE A 6 24.11 3.01 34.89
C ILE A 6 23.25 2.27 35.93
N ASN A 7 22.23 2.94 36.45
CA ASN A 7 21.29 2.32 37.39
C ASN A 7 20.30 1.44 36.63
N PHE A 8 20.10 0.21 37.07
CA PHE A 8 19.20 -0.74 36.41
C PHE A 8 17.76 -0.22 36.36
N SER A 9 17.33 0.42 37.45
CA SER A 9 16.04 1.09 37.56
C SER A 9 15.84 2.21 36.53
N GLU A 10 16.88 3.03 36.29
CA GLU A 10 16.83 4.14 35.34
C GLU A 10 16.62 3.66 33.91
N VAL A 11 17.33 2.61 33.49
CA VAL A 11 17.12 1.95 32.18
C VAL A 11 15.70 1.42 32.04
N PHE A 12 15.17 0.79 33.10
CA PHE A 12 13.81 0.26 33.06
C PHE A 12 12.76 1.38 32.97
N TYR A 13 12.96 2.51 33.66
CA TYR A 13 12.10 3.69 33.53
C TYR A 13 12.15 4.29 32.13
N GLU A 14 13.33 4.36 31.51
CA GLU A 14 13.51 4.86 30.15
C GLU A 14 12.76 3.99 29.13
N ILE A 15 12.81 2.66 29.28
CA ILE A 15 12.03 1.73 28.45
C ILE A 15 10.51 1.99 28.58
N LEU A 16 10.02 2.19 29.80
CA LEU A 16 8.61 2.50 30.05
C LEU A 16 8.21 3.85 29.41
N GLN A 17 9.09 4.85 29.48
CA GLN A 17 8.86 6.18 28.90
C GLN A 17 8.84 6.13 27.37
N VAL A 18 9.81 5.45 26.75
CA VAL A 18 9.86 5.25 25.29
C VAL A 18 8.62 4.51 24.81
N SER A 19 8.19 3.46 25.52
CA SER A 19 6.97 2.72 25.19
C SER A 19 5.73 3.61 25.24
N ARG A 20 5.62 4.48 26.26
CA ARG A 20 4.52 5.44 26.39
C ARG A 20 4.52 6.47 25.27
N ASN A 21 5.69 7.02 24.93
CA ASN A 21 5.85 8.01 23.85
C ASN A 21 5.46 7.44 22.48
N ASN A 22 5.74 6.15 22.25
CA ASN A 22 5.37 5.42 21.04
C ASN A 22 3.96 4.83 21.08
N LYS A 23 3.12 5.23 22.05
CA LYS A 23 1.73 4.76 22.21
C LYS A 23 1.59 3.23 22.36
N ILE A 24 2.63 2.56 22.87
CA ILE A 24 2.58 1.14 23.20
C ILE A 24 1.77 0.98 24.50
N ARG A 25 0.71 0.18 24.45
CA ARG A 25 -0.16 -0.07 25.61
C ARG A 25 0.55 -0.98 26.61
N LEU A 26 1.11 -0.38 27.65
CA LEU A 26 1.73 -1.12 28.76
C LEU A 26 0.69 -1.57 29.79
N PRO A 27 0.84 -2.78 30.36
CA PRO A 27 0.05 -3.21 31.52
C PRO A 27 0.20 -2.24 32.71
N GLY A 28 -0.90 -1.98 33.43
CA GLY A 28 -0.93 -0.99 34.52
C GLY A 28 0.00 -1.31 35.70
N ASN A 29 0.42 -2.57 35.84
CA ASN A 29 1.36 -3.03 36.86
C ASN A 29 2.84 -2.85 36.48
N MET A 30 3.18 -2.39 35.26
CA MET A 30 4.59 -2.19 34.86
C MET A 30 5.34 -1.19 35.73
N GLY A 31 4.66 -0.15 36.21
CA GLY A 31 5.26 0.82 37.15
C GLY A 31 5.57 0.21 38.52
N LEU A 32 4.82 -0.80 38.96
CA LEU A 32 5.10 -1.52 40.21
C LEU A 32 6.39 -2.33 40.08
N TYR A 33 6.61 -2.99 38.94
CA TYR A 33 7.88 -3.70 38.68
C TYR A 33 9.09 -2.76 38.66
N ALA A 34 8.94 -1.58 38.04
CA ALA A 34 9.98 -0.56 38.06
C ALA A 34 10.34 -0.13 39.49
N LYS A 35 9.31 0.09 40.34
CA LYS A 35 9.48 0.47 41.74
C LYS A 35 10.12 -0.65 42.58
N THR A 36 9.75 -1.91 42.36
CA THR A 36 10.38 -3.03 43.07
C THR A 36 11.85 -3.20 42.70
N LEU A 37 12.18 -3.04 41.42
CA LEU A 37 13.57 -3.09 40.95
C LEU A 37 14.41 -1.94 41.52
N ALA A 38 13.85 -0.73 41.58
CA ALA A 38 14.50 0.43 42.20
C ALA A 38 14.75 0.22 43.71
N ASN A 39 13.78 -0.34 44.44
CA ASN A 39 13.94 -0.67 45.85
C ASN A 39 15.00 -1.75 46.08
N LEU A 40 14.98 -2.82 45.26
CA LEU A 40 15.98 -3.88 45.29
C LEU A 40 17.38 -3.29 45.05
N GLU A 41 17.52 -2.43 44.05
CA GLU A 41 18.76 -1.73 43.75
C GLU A 41 19.24 -0.83 44.89
N GLY A 42 18.34 -0.05 45.48
CA GLY A 42 18.65 0.81 46.63
C GLY A 42 19.15 0.03 47.83
N VAL A 43 18.48 -1.07 48.20
CA VAL A 43 18.89 -1.93 49.33
C VAL A 43 20.23 -2.61 49.03
N THR A 44 20.41 -3.14 47.83
CA THR A 44 21.62 -3.90 47.47
C THR A 44 22.84 -2.99 47.42
N ARG A 45 22.70 -1.75 46.91
CA ARG A 45 23.77 -0.75 46.89
C ARG A 45 24.14 -0.23 48.27
N GLY A 46 23.23 -0.36 49.25
CA GLY A 46 23.52 -0.12 50.66
C GLY A 46 24.53 -1.10 51.27
N PHE A 47 24.59 -2.33 50.76
CA PHE A 47 25.56 -3.34 51.19
C PHE A 47 26.80 -3.42 50.27
N TYR A 48 26.59 -3.28 48.95
CA TYR A 48 27.63 -3.36 47.93
C TYR A 48 27.59 -2.13 47.02
N PRO A 49 28.32 -1.04 47.36
CA PRO A 49 28.21 0.24 46.67
C PRO A 49 28.56 0.23 45.18
N GLU A 50 29.44 -0.68 44.76
CA GLU A 50 29.93 -0.79 43.37
C GLU A 50 29.21 -1.87 42.55
N ILE A 51 28.15 -2.48 43.07
CA ILE A 51 27.46 -3.56 42.36
C ILE A 51 26.67 -3.04 41.16
N ASN A 52 26.91 -3.63 39.99
CA ASN A 52 26.06 -3.44 38.82
C ASN A 52 25.00 -4.54 38.76
N LEU A 53 23.76 -4.21 39.12
CA LEU A 53 22.65 -5.16 39.12
C LEU A 53 22.26 -5.65 37.72
N LEU A 54 22.47 -4.83 36.69
CA LEU A 54 22.19 -5.22 35.31
C LEU A 54 23.07 -6.42 34.91
N ASP A 55 24.35 -6.39 35.29
CA ASP A 55 25.30 -7.47 34.97
C ASP A 55 24.94 -8.77 35.71
N GLN A 56 24.43 -8.68 36.94
CA GLN A 56 24.02 -9.85 37.72
C GLN A 56 22.70 -10.47 37.24
N ILE A 57 21.77 -9.66 36.72
CA ILE A 57 20.46 -10.13 36.25
C ILE A 57 20.54 -10.65 34.81
N LYS A 58 21.49 -10.18 34.00
CA LYS A 58 21.71 -10.61 32.60
C LYS A 58 21.69 -12.14 32.38
N PRO A 59 22.42 -12.98 33.15
CA PRO A 59 22.36 -14.44 32.96
C PRO A 59 20.97 -15.01 33.24
N LEU A 60 20.24 -14.44 34.22
CA LEU A 60 18.88 -14.87 34.55
C LEU A 60 17.89 -14.59 33.41
N ILE A 61 17.96 -13.38 32.84
CA ILE A 61 17.14 -12.99 31.67
C ILE A 61 17.46 -13.91 30.49
N THR A 62 18.75 -14.19 30.26
CA THR A 62 19.21 -15.06 29.17
C THR A 62 18.64 -16.48 29.31
N GLU A 63 18.66 -17.04 30.51
CA GLU A 63 18.11 -18.37 30.81
C GLU A 63 16.58 -18.42 30.63
N VAL A 64 15.86 -17.38 31.09
CA VAL A 64 14.39 -17.29 30.90
C VAL A 64 14.02 -17.21 29.42
N PHE A 65 14.71 -16.37 28.64
CA PHE A 65 14.49 -16.29 27.20
C PHE A 65 14.81 -17.60 26.50
N ARG A 66 15.91 -18.26 26.90
CA ARG A 66 16.29 -19.58 26.36
C ARG A 66 15.19 -20.61 26.57
N ARG A 67 14.61 -20.69 27.78
CA ARG A 67 13.50 -21.61 28.08
C ARG A 67 12.23 -21.24 27.33
N GLN A 68 11.93 -19.96 27.15
CA GLN A 68 10.74 -19.54 26.41
C GLN A 68 10.83 -19.84 24.91
N LEU A 69 12.04 -19.73 24.33
CA LEU A 69 12.28 -19.98 22.90
C LEU A 69 12.51 -21.45 22.57
N LEU A 70 13.24 -22.18 23.42
CA LEU A 70 13.68 -23.55 23.15
C LEU A 70 12.96 -24.60 24.01
N GLY A 71 12.19 -24.18 25.01
CA GLY A 71 11.67 -25.09 26.04
C GLY A 71 12.77 -25.65 26.93
N ASP A 72 12.40 -26.50 27.88
CA ASP A 72 13.36 -27.28 28.68
C ASP A 72 13.99 -28.44 27.87
N ASP A 73 13.33 -28.86 26.78
CA ASP A 73 13.81 -29.88 25.84
C ASP A 73 13.63 -29.41 24.39
N PRO A 74 14.69 -28.90 23.74
CA PRO A 74 14.63 -28.37 22.37
C PRO A 74 14.29 -29.46 21.35
N LEU A 75 14.62 -30.73 21.60
CA LEU A 75 14.31 -31.83 20.69
C LEU A 75 12.82 -32.15 20.71
N GLN A 76 12.20 -32.19 21.90
CA GLN A 76 10.75 -32.41 22.01
C GLN A 76 9.95 -31.25 21.40
N THR A 77 10.41 -30.01 21.58
CA THR A 77 9.76 -28.82 21.01
C THR A 77 9.82 -28.83 19.48
N LEU A 78 10.96 -29.19 18.90
CA LEU A 78 11.09 -29.36 17.45
C LEU A 78 10.23 -30.52 16.91
N LEU A 79 10.23 -31.68 17.58
CA LEU A 79 9.40 -32.82 17.17
C LEU A 79 7.91 -32.48 17.23
N ARG A 80 7.43 -31.79 18.27
CA ARG A 80 6.04 -31.31 18.36
C ARG A 80 5.72 -30.34 17.23
N THR A 81 6.61 -29.38 16.95
CA THR A 81 6.42 -28.41 15.87
C THR A 81 6.33 -29.10 14.51
N ILE A 82 7.18 -30.10 14.25
CA ILE A 82 7.16 -30.91 13.02
C ILE A 82 5.87 -31.74 12.92
N LEU A 83 5.43 -32.35 14.02
CA LEU A 83 4.17 -33.12 14.06
C LEU A 83 2.95 -32.22 13.85
N ASP A 84 2.94 -31.02 14.42
CA ASP A 84 1.87 -30.03 14.24
C ASP A 84 1.82 -29.55 12.78
N LEU A 85 2.97 -29.24 12.16
CA LEU A 85 3.06 -28.89 10.75
C LEU A 85 2.61 -30.03 9.82
N LYS A 86 2.97 -31.28 10.13
CA LYS A 86 2.50 -32.46 9.39
C LYS A 86 1.00 -32.66 9.52
N SER A 87 0.45 -32.44 10.72
CA SER A 87 -1.00 -32.55 10.96
C SER A 87 -1.80 -31.47 10.24
N LEU A 88 -1.26 -30.25 10.13
CA LEU A 88 -1.81 -29.16 9.33
C LEU A 88 -1.76 -29.48 7.84
N SER A 89 -0.64 -30.03 7.35
CA SER A 89 -0.50 -30.45 5.95
C SER A 89 -1.47 -31.57 5.54
N LEU A 90 -1.83 -32.47 6.46
CA LEU A 90 -2.72 -33.60 6.18
C LEU A 90 -4.21 -33.26 6.30
N ARG A 91 -4.58 -32.21 7.05
CA ARG A 91 -5.98 -31.75 7.20
C ARG A 91 -6.35 -30.58 6.27
N SER A 92 -5.37 -29.93 5.67
CA SER A 92 -5.56 -28.79 4.75
C SER A 92 -5.79 -29.10 3.26
N PRO A 93 -5.55 -30.31 2.69
CA PRO A 93 -5.62 -30.47 1.24
C PRO A 93 -7.05 -30.26 0.72
N SER A 94 -8.08 -30.66 1.47
CA SER A 94 -9.48 -30.45 1.09
C SER A 94 -9.89 -28.97 1.09
N GLN A 95 -9.34 -28.15 1.99
CA GLN A 95 -9.62 -26.71 2.01
C GLN A 95 -8.88 -25.96 0.91
N ILE A 96 -7.65 -26.37 0.64
CA ILE A 96 -6.84 -25.88 -0.48
C ILE A 96 -7.52 -26.24 -1.80
N GLU A 97 -7.97 -27.48 -1.96
CA GLU A 97 -8.69 -27.97 -3.14
C GLU A 97 -10.04 -27.26 -3.32
N LEU A 98 -10.79 -27.02 -2.25
CA LEU A 98 -12.01 -26.20 -2.31
C LEU A 98 -11.74 -24.74 -2.69
N PHE A 99 -10.64 -24.15 -2.21
CA PHE A 99 -10.23 -22.80 -2.59
C PHE A 99 -9.80 -22.73 -4.06
N LEU A 100 -8.96 -23.68 -4.50
CA LEU A 100 -8.53 -23.81 -5.90
C LEU A 100 -9.71 -24.07 -6.85
N ASN A 101 -10.65 -24.93 -6.48
CA ASN A 101 -11.85 -25.20 -7.28
C ASN A 101 -12.76 -23.97 -7.37
N ARG A 102 -12.90 -23.19 -6.30
CA ARG A 102 -13.65 -21.92 -6.35
C ARG A 102 -12.95 -20.91 -7.24
N VAL A 103 -11.64 -20.72 -7.09
CA VAL A 103 -10.81 -19.81 -7.92
C VAL A 103 -10.83 -20.22 -9.40
N SER A 104 -10.78 -21.52 -9.68
CA SER A 104 -10.79 -22.08 -11.04
C SER A 104 -12.17 -22.03 -11.69
N SER A 105 -13.25 -22.05 -10.91
CA SER A 105 -14.60 -21.94 -11.46
C SER A 105 -14.84 -20.54 -12.04
N GLU A 106 -15.30 -20.49 -13.29
CA GLU A 106 -15.62 -19.28 -14.08
C GLU A 106 -16.66 -18.34 -13.42
N THR A 107 -17.14 -18.68 -12.23
CA THR A 107 -18.12 -17.89 -11.45
C THR A 107 -17.49 -16.87 -10.51
N LEU A 108 -16.15 -16.88 -10.33
CA LEU A 108 -15.46 -15.81 -9.63
C LEU A 108 -15.38 -14.57 -10.54
N LYS A 109 -16.51 -13.86 -10.64
CA LYS A 109 -16.53 -12.44 -10.99
C LYS A 109 -15.81 -11.69 -9.88
N TRP A 110 -14.48 -11.66 -9.96
CA TRP A 110 -13.65 -10.75 -9.21
C TRP A 110 -14.11 -9.33 -9.57
N ASN A 111 -14.96 -8.75 -8.73
CA ASN A 111 -15.41 -7.37 -8.87
C ASN A 111 -14.28 -6.44 -8.41
N ILE A 112 -13.10 -6.56 -9.05
CA ILE A 112 -11.95 -5.70 -8.82
C ILE A 112 -12.31 -4.37 -9.49
N THR A 113 -12.97 -3.53 -8.71
CA THR A 113 -13.21 -2.15 -9.10
C THR A 113 -11.88 -1.42 -8.89
N VAL A 114 -11.03 -1.38 -9.93
CA VAL A 114 -9.84 -0.51 -9.92
C VAL A 114 -10.30 0.87 -10.41
N PRO A 115 -10.37 1.89 -9.54
CA PRO A 115 -10.89 3.21 -9.92
C PRO A 115 -10.08 3.85 -11.06
N GLU A 116 -8.80 3.50 -11.19
CA GLU A 116 -7.93 3.96 -12.28
C GLU A 116 -8.26 3.34 -13.65
N LEU A 117 -8.81 2.12 -13.72
CA LEU A 117 -9.13 1.48 -15.01
C LEU A 117 -10.29 2.19 -15.72
N ASP A 118 -11.30 2.63 -14.97
CA ASP A 118 -12.40 3.40 -15.53
C ASP A 118 -11.92 4.74 -16.07
N LYS A 119 -11.02 5.44 -15.35
CA LYS A 119 -10.41 6.69 -15.81
C LYS A 119 -9.62 6.49 -17.10
N LEU A 120 -8.85 5.40 -17.20
CA LEU A 120 -8.09 5.05 -18.39
C LEU A 120 -9.03 4.79 -19.58
N ARG A 121 -10.10 4.02 -19.36
CA ARG A 121 -11.12 3.76 -20.38
C ARG A 121 -11.74 5.06 -20.90
N TYR A 122 -12.17 5.95 -20.01
CA TYR A 122 -12.72 7.24 -20.41
C TYR A 122 -11.71 8.10 -21.18
N SER A 123 -10.44 8.07 -20.80
CA SER A 123 -9.37 8.79 -21.52
C SER A 123 -9.13 8.24 -22.92
N ILE A 124 -9.21 6.91 -23.09
CA ILE A 124 -9.06 6.25 -24.38
C ILE A 124 -10.25 6.58 -25.29
N ASP A 125 -11.49 6.47 -24.77
CA ASP A 125 -12.70 6.79 -25.52
C ASP A 125 -12.73 8.27 -25.96
N ASP A 126 -12.32 9.22 -25.09
CA ASP A 126 -12.21 10.65 -25.44
C ASP A 126 -11.17 10.89 -26.54
N SER A 127 -10.01 10.23 -26.42
CA SER A 127 -8.92 10.34 -27.41
C SER A 127 -9.31 9.76 -28.77
N ALA A 128 -10.01 8.63 -28.78
CA ALA A 128 -10.50 7.99 -29.99
C ALA A 128 -11.56 8.85 -30.70
N ASN A 129 -12.50 9.44 -29.94
CA ASN A 129 -13.50 10.36 -30.49
C ASN A 129 -12.86 11.62 -31.07
N ARG A 130 -11.88 12.21 -30.37
CA ARG A 130 -11.11 13.36 -30.85
C ARG A 130 -10.37 13.05 -32.15
N LEU A 131 -9.77 11.85 -32.26
CA LEU A 131 -9.09 11.41 -33.48
C LEU A 131 -10.08 11.25 -34.64
N SER A 132 -11.19 10.53 -34.41
CA SER A 132 -12.22 10.32 -35.43
C SER A 132 -12.76 11.63 -35.98
N PHE A 133 -13.09 12.58 -35.10
CA PHE A 133 -13.61 13.88 -35.51
C PHE A 133 -12.54 14.74 -36.21
N SER A 134 -11.27 14.65 -35.80
CA SER A 134 -10.17 15.32 -36.50
C SER A 134 -10.02 14.81 -37.94
N ILE A 135 -10.20 13.50 -38.14
CA ILE A 135 -10.17 12.88 -39.48
C ILE A 135 -11.36 13.38 -40.32
N VAL A 136 -12.58 13.40 -39.76
CA VAL A 136 -13.77 13.90 -40.47
C VAL A 136 -13.62 15.37 -40.86
N VAL A 137 -13.18 16.22 -39.94
CA VAL A 137 -12.95 17.65 -40.23
C VAL A 137 -11.85 17.81 -41.28
N GLY A 138 -10.74 17.08 -41.17
CA GLY A 138 -9.68 17.11 -42.17
C GLY A 138 -10.16 16.69 -43.56
N ALA A 139 -10.94 15.61 -43.64
CA ALA A 139 -11.55 15.14 -44.89
C ALA A 139 -12.52 16.18 -45.49
N LEU A 140 -13.33 16.85 -44.65
CA LEU A 140 -14.21 17.93 -45.09
C LEU A 140 -13.44 19.14 -45.62
N ILE A 141 -12.35 19.54 -44.97
CA ILE A 141 -11.50 20.65 -45.42
C ILE A 141 -10.87 20.31 -46.78
N VAL A 142 -10.27 19.12 -46.90
CA VAL A 142 -9.67 18.66 -48.16
C VAL A 142 -10.72 18.55 -49.27
N GLY A 143 -11.89 17.98 -48.97
CA GLY A 143 -13.00 17.90 -49.91
C GLY A 143 -13.49 19.26 -50.38
N ALA A 144 -13.68 20.21 -49.46
CA ALA A 144 -14.05 21.59 -49.79
C ALA A 144 -12.97 22.29 -50.64
N ALA A 145 -11.69 22.08 -50.34
CA ALA A 145 -10.58 22.64 -51.11
C ALA A 145 -10.53 22.09 -52.55
N ILE A 146 -10.79 20.79 -52.74
CA ILE A 146 -10.85 20.16 -54.07
C ILE A 146 -12.04 20.69 -54.89
N VAL A 147 -13.22 20.84 -54.28
CA VAL A 147 -14.37 21.43 -54.98
C VAL A 147 -14.13 22.91 -55.29
N ALA A 148 -13.47 23.64 -54.40
CA ALA A 148 -13.14 25.04 -54.59
C ALA A 148 -12.16 25.30 -55.74
N SER A 149 -11.25 24.37 -56.02
CA SER A 149 -10.22 24.50 -57.07
C SER A 149 -10.72 24.13 -58.49
N GLY A 150 -11.91 23.55 -58.62
CA GLY A 150 -12.56 23.26 -59.91
C GLY A 150 -13.20 24.48 -60.58
N SER A 151 -13.73 24.32 -61.80
CA SER A 151 -14.46 25.38 -62.51
C SER A 151 -15.77 25.72 -61.77
N GLN A 152 -15.84 26.92 -61.20
CA GLN A 152 -16.98 27.33 -60.39
C GLN A 152 -18.18 27.75 -61.24
N THR A 153 -19.23 26.95 -61.22
CA THR A 153 -20.58 27.43 -61.53
C THR A 153 -21.17 28.16 -60.31
N PRO A 154 -22.08 29.14 -60.48
CA PRO A 154 -22.68 29.87 -59.36
C PRO A 154 -23.33 28.95 -58.32
N GLN A 155 -23.90 27.83 -58.76
CA GLN A 155 -24.51 26.82 -57.89
C GLN A 155 -23.46 26.04 -57.07
N MET A 156 -22.30 25.70 -57.65
CA MET A 156 -21.20 25.04 -56.92
C MET A 156 -20.55 25.96 -55.90
N SER A 157 -20.45 27.27 -56.18
CA SER A 157 -19.86 28.24 -55.24
C SER A 157 -20.65 28.34 -53.93
N VAL A 158 -21.99 28.30 -54.00
CA VAL A 158 -22.87 28.29 -52.82
C VAL A 158 -22.66 27.02 -52.00
N VAL A 159 -22.60 25.85 -52.65
CA VAL A 159 -22.37 24.56 -51.98
C VAL A 159 -21.02 24.53 -51.28
N THR A 160 -19.95 24.98 -51.95
CA THR A 160 -18.60 25.03 -51.37
C THR A 160 -18.52 25.96 -50.16
N ASN A 161 -19.16 27.13 -50.23
CA ASN A 161 -19.20 28.07 -49.09
C ASN A 161 -19.93 27.49 -47.89
N ILE A 162 -21.05 26.80 -48.09
CA ILE A 162 -21.79 26.13 -47.02
C ILE A 162 -20.93 25.01 -46.41
N LEU A 163 -20.27 24.21 -47.25
CA LEU A 163 -19.43 23.10 -46.80
C LEU A 163 -18.21 23.59 -46.02
N PHE A 164 -17.57 24.69 -46.47
CA PHE A 164 -16.43 25.30 -45.82
C PHE A 164 -16.82 25.98 -44.50
N ALA A 165 -17.98 26.65 -44.44
CA ALA A 165 -18.52 27.22 -43.22
C ALA A 165 -18.84 26.13 -42.18
N ALA A 166 -19.46 25.02 -42.62
CA ALA A 166 -19.74 23.87 -41.77
C ALA A 166 -18.44 23.23 -41.24
N ALA A 167 -17.45 23.00 -42.11
CA ALA A 167 -16.15 22.45 -41.72
C ALA A 167 -15.41 23.37 -40.74
N SER A 168 -15.43 24.68 -40.96
CA SER A 168 -14.80 25.67 -40.08
C SER A 168 -15.49 25.72 -38.71
N PHE A 169 -16.82 25.64 -38.68
CA PHE A 169 -17.58 25.61 -37.44
C PHE A 169 -17.29 24.32 -36.64
N LEU A 170 -17.32 23.16 -37.30
CA LEU A 170 -16.99 21.87 -36.67
C LEU A 170 -15.54 21.84 -36.18
N GLY A 171 -14.59 22.38 -36.96
CA GLY A 171 -13.19 22.49 -36.57
C GLY A 171 -12.99 23.39 -35.34
N LEU A 172 -13.61 24.57 -35.32
CA LEU A 172 -13.58 25.47 -34.15
C LEU A 172 -14.21 24.82 -32.92
N TRP A 173 -15.35 24.16 -33.09
CA TRP A 173 -16.02 23.44 -32.01
C TRP A 173 -15.14 22.33 -31.44
N LEU A 174 -14.46 21.54 -32.29
CA LEU A 174 -13.51 20.52 -31.85
C LEU A 174 -12.32 21.14 -31.08
N ILE A 175 -11.74 22.25 -31.57
CA ILE A 175 -10.66 22.95 -30.86
C ILE A 175 -11.12 23.39 -29.45
N VAL A 176 -12.32 23.98 -29.35
CA VAL A 176 -12.89 24.38 -28.06
C VAL A 176 -13.15 23.16 -27.16
N SER A 177 -13.65 22.07 -27.72
CA SER A 177 -13.88 20.81 -26.98
C SER A 177 -12.58 20.25 -26.40
N ILE A 178 -11.50 20.26 -27.19
CA ILE A 178 -10.16 19.80 -26.77
C ILE A 178 -9.61 20.66 -25.64
N LEU A 179 -9.70 21.99 -25.78
CA LEU A 179 -9.21 22.92 -24.76
C LEU A 179 -10.02 22.82 -23.46
N ARG A 180 -11.31 22.46 -23.55
CA ARG A 180 -12.18 22.27 -22.40
C ARG A 180 -12.06 20.88 -21.75
N SER A 181 -11.77 19.82 -22.52
CA SER A 181 -11.55 18.46 -22.00
C SER A 181 -10.14 18.28 -21.43
N GLY A 182 -9.18 19.08 -21.91
CA GLY A 182 -7.87 19.31 -21.29
C GLY A 182 -8.03 20.00 -19.95
N ARG A 183 -8.38 19.22 -18.92
CA ARG A 183 -8.32 19.60 -17.51
C ARG A 183 -6.91 20.10 -17.22
N LEU A 184 -6.69 21.42 -17.31
CA LEU A 184 -5.60 22.10 -16.62
C LEU A 184 -5.89 22.00 -15.12
N ARG A 185 -5.47 20.88 -14.52
CA ARG A 185 -5.12 20.74 -13.11
C ARG A 185 -3.97 19.75 -12.99
#